data_AF-A0A2H0AEZ8-F1
#
_entry.id   AF-A0A2H0AEZ8-F1
#
_cell.length_a   1.000
_cell.length_b   1.000
_cell.length_c   1.000
_cell.angle_alpha   90.00
_cell.angle_beta   90.00
_cell.angle_gamma   90.00
#
_symmetry.space_group_name_H-M   'P 1'
#
loop_
_entity.id
_entity.type
_entity.pdbx_description
1 polymer ?
#
loop_
_entity_poly.entity_id
_entity_poly.type
_entity_poly.pdbx_seq_one_letter_code
_entity_poly.pdbx_strand_id
1 'polypeptide(L)'
;ELHAIIAGLEHPHLRALLQRLFTDPDFSQQFITAPAAKHMHHACLGGLLEHTVAVARLAIKVCDSYPELDRPLLVAGALVHDIGKTREFSFDVPPFEYSDQGRLMGHLVLGVEMVQAAVAGLADFPRDLADRLKHLILSHHGRHEFGSPALPMTTEAFVLNLVDDLDAKINYLNRLADQAKEPGYQWSEYQKTMERFLFVRGRAAGALAPEPLPQPHEAPPAPKETPEAVPKGPKQAALW
;
A
#
# COMPACT_ATOMS: atom_id res chain seq x y z
N GLU A 1 0.88 -7.13 -5.29
CA GLU A 1 1.93 -6.11 -5.10
C GLU A 1 2.57 -6.13 -3.72
N LEU A 2 1.81 -5.97 -2.62
CA LEU A 2 2.32 -6.08 -1.24
C LEU A 2 3.33 -7.24 -1.07
N HIS A 3 2.92 -8.45 -1.45
CA HIS A 3 3.77 -9.64 -1.42
C HIS A 3 5.05 -9.53 -2.26
N ALA A 4 5.01 -8.81 -3.39
CA ALA A 4 6.18 -8.58 -4.24
C ALA A 4 7.17 -7.60 -3.57
N ILE A 5 6.65 -6.54 -2.92
CA ILE A 5 7.47 -5.64 -2.12
C ILE A 5 8.16 -6.43 -1.01
N ILE A 6 7.41 -7.23 -0.25
CA ILE A 6 7.94 -8.06 0.84
C ILE A 6 9.01 -9.04 0.32
N ALA A 7 8.76 -9.70 -0.82
CA ALA A 7 9.71 -10.64 -1.42
C ALA A 7 11.03 -9.95 -1.84
N GLY A 8 10.95 -8.68 -2.28
CA GLY A 8 12.10 -7.87 -2.69
C GLY A 8 12.93 -7.29 -1.54
N LEU A 9 12.54 -7.43 -0.26
CA LEU A 9 13.38 -6.99 0.85
C LEU A 9 14.60 -7.90 1.04
N GLU A 10 15.79 -7.32 0.87
CA GLU A 10 17.09 -7.97 1.10
C GLU A 10 17.53 -7.90 2.58
N HIS A 11 16.58 -8.03 3.52
CA HIS A 11 16.87 -8.09 4.95
C HIS A 11 16.12 -9.25 5.61
N PRO A 12 16.80 -10.33 6.05
CA PRO A 12 16.14 -11.59 6.45
C PRO A 12 15.18 -11.43 7.61
N HIS A 13 15.55 -10.69 8.67
CA HIS A 13 14.66 -10.48 9.83
C HIS A 13 13.40 -9.68 9.48
N LEU A 14 13.53 -8.53 8.80
CA LEU A 14 12.39 -7.72 8.37
C LEU A 14 11.49 -8.47 7.40
N ARG A 15 12.06 -9.20 6.44
CA ARG A 15 11.27 -10.04 5.53
C ARG A 15 10.51 -11.12 6.27
N ALA A 16 11.15 -11.82 7.21
CA ALA A 16 10.50 -12.84 8.03
C ALA A 16 9.37 -12.26 8.90
N LEU A 17 9.55 -11.07 9.47
CA LEU A 17 8.52 -10.34 10.21
C LEU A 17 7.32 -9.98 9.35
N LEU A 18 7.58 -9.37 8.18
CA LEU A 18 6.52 -8.99 7.25
C LEU A 18 5.78 -10.21 6.71
N GLN A 19 6.49 -11.28 6.36
CA GLN A 19 5.86 -12.54 5.96
C GLN A 19 4.98 -13.07 7.07
N ARG A 20 5.50 -13.21 8.30
CA ARG A 20 4.74 -13.68 9.45
C ARG A 20 3.46 -12.89 9.68
N LEU A 21 3.51 -11.55 9.56
CA LEU A 21 2.34 -10.70 9.66
C LEU A 21 1.37 -10.91 8.50
N PHE A 22 1.81 -10.67 7.26
CA PHE A 22 0.91 -10.57 6.10
C PHE A 22 0.46 -11.91 5.51
N THR A 23 1.08 -13.04 5.88
CA THR A 23 0.61 -14.38 5.49
C THR A 23 -0.29 -15.04 6.53
N ASP A 24 -0.45 -14.45 7.72
CA ASP A 24 -1.46 -14.88 8.68
C ASP A 24 -2.86 -14.67 8.08
N PRO A 25 -3.68 -15.72 7.87
CA PRO A 25 -4.94 -15.59 7.16
C PRO A 25 -5.93 -14.60 7.81
N ASP A 26 -6.00 -14.61 9.14
CA ASP A 26 -6.94 -13.79 9.89
C ASP A 26 -6.56 -12.31 9.80
N PHE A 27 -5.29 -11.98 10.02
CA PHE A 27 -4.80 -10.63 9.84
C PHE A 27 -4.85 -10.17 8.39
N SER A 28 -4.43 -11.00 7.44
CA SER A 28 -4.40 -10.64 6.02
C SER A 28 -5.80 -10.28 5.53
N GLN A 29 -6.81 -11.07 5.88
CA GLN A 29 -8.20 -10.79 5.53
C GLN A 29 -8.71 -9.48 6.14
N GLN A 30 -8.39 -9.20 7.41
CA GLN A 30 -8.73 -7.92 8.05
C GLN A 30 -8.00 -6.76 7.39
N PHE A 31 -6.72 -6.91 7.08
CA PHE A 31 -5.89 -5.86 6.51
C PHE A 31 -6.33 -5.45 5.10
N ILE A 32 -6.67 -6.41 4.24
CA ILE A 32 -7.15 -6.11 2.88
C ILE A 32 -8.56 -5.51 2.83
N THR A 33 -9.31 -5.58 3.93
CA THR A 33 -10.69 -5.06 4.00
C THR A 33 -10.79 -3.79 4.83
N ALA A 34 -9.89 -3.57 5.78
CA ALA A 34 -9.92 -2.42 6.67
C ALA A 34 -9.89 -1.07 5.93
N PRO A 35 -10.62 -0.06 6.43
CA PRO A 35 -10.48 1.32 5.97
C PRO A 35 -9.19 1.94 6.53
N ALA A 36 -8.61 2.92 5.81
CA ALA A 36 -7.47 3.68 6.35
C ALA A 36 -7.90 4.83 7.28
N ALA A 37 -9.18 5.22 7.27
CA ALA A 37 -9.71 6.27 8.13
C ALA A 37 -11.22 6.13 8.31
N LYS A 38 -11.77 6.65 9.42
CA LYS A 38 -13.22 6.68 9.67
C LYS A 38 -13.97 7.61 8.70
N HIS A 39 -13.43 8.80 8.45
CA HIS A 39 -14.07 9.84 7.62
C HIS A 39 -13.10 10.56 6.65
N MET A 40 -11.83 10.18 6.62
CA MET A 40 -10.76 10.86 5.88
C MET A 40 -10.17 9.98 4.76
N HIS A 41 -8.92 10.17 4.35
CA HIS A 41 -8.28 9.54 3.18
C HIS A 41 -8.42 8.03 3.21
N HIS A 42 -8.79 7.45 2.06
CA HIS A 42 -9.09 6.02 1.93
C HIS A 42 -10.10 5.47 2.96
N ALA A 43 -11.15 6.25 3.30
CA ALA A 43 -12.31 5.80 4.09
C ALA A 43 -13.25 4.90 3.27
N CYS A 44 -12.69 3.85 2.66
CA CYS A 44 -13.40 2.80 1.93
C CYS A 44 -12.79 1.44 2.31
N LEU A 45 -13.54 0.36 2.11
CA LEU A 45 -13.01 -0.99 2.30
C LEU A 45 -11.80 -1.20 1.39
N GLY A 46 -10.73 -1.77 1.95
CA GLY A 46 -9.44 -1.95 1.28
C GLY A 46 -8.58 -0.69 1.18
N GLY A 47 -9.06 0.42 1.74
CA GLY A 47 -8.31 1.67 1.76
C GLY A 47 -6.99 1.58 2.52
N LEU A 48 -6.92 0.77 3.59
CA LEU A 48 -5.68 0.58 4.35
C LEU A 48 -4.57 -0.07 3.49
N LEU A 49 -4.92 -1.10 2.73
CA LEU A 49 -3.98 -1.77 1.82
C LEU A 49 -3.50 -0.82 0.72
N GLU A 50 -4.43 -0.07 0.10
CA GLU A 50 -4.12 0.88 -0.97
C GLU A 50 -3.11 1.93 -0.49
N HIS A 51 -3.42 2.56 0.65
CA HIS A 51 -2.57 3.56 1.29
C HIS A 51 -1.19 2.98 1.67
N THR A 52 -1.16 1.84 2.36
CA THR A 52 0.09 1.21 2.79
C THR A 52 1.02 0.90 1.61
N VAL A 53 0.48 0.37 0.51
CA VAL A 53 1.25 0.09 -0.70
C VAL A 53 1.71 1.38 -1.39
N ALA A 54 0.88 2.43 -1.39
CA ALA A 54 1.26 3.74 -1.94
C ALA A 54 2.41 4.38 -1.15
N VAL A 55 2.34 4.38 0.18
CA VAL A 55 3.42 4.86 1.06
C VAL A 55 4.70 4.05 0.86
N ALA A 56 4.60 2.72 0.77
CA ALA A 56 5.77 1.87 0.51
C ALA A 56 6.41 2.15 -0.87
N ARG A 57 5.61 2.37 -1.92
CA ARG A 57 6.12 2.78 -3.24
C ARG A 57 6.83 4.13 -3.18
N LEU A 58 6.26 5.11 -2.48
CA LEU A 58 6.89 6.42 -2.31
C LEU A 58 8.21 6.28 -1.55
N ALA A 59 8.23 5.52 -0.46
CA ALA A 59 9.44 5.22 0.29
C ALA A 59 10.53 4.58 -0.57
N ILE A 60 10.19 3.61 -1.43
CA ILE A 60 11.13 2.99 -2.37
C ILE A 60 11.75 4.04 -3.31
N LYS A 61 10.92 4.92 -3.89
CA LYS A 61 11.38 5.99 -4.79
C LYS A 61 12.26 7.01 -4.07
N VAL A 62 11.94 7.35 -2.82
CA VAL A 62 12.79 8.23 -2.01
C VAL A 62 14.15 7.59 -1.76
N CYS A 63 14.19 6.29 -1.46
CA CYS A 63 15.46 5.55 -1.32
C CYS A 63 16.29 5.51 -2.61
N ASP A 64 15.69 5.67 -3.80
CA ASP A 64 16.45 5.77 -5.06
C ASP A 64 17.19 7.12 -5.15
N SER A 65 16.68 8.15 -4.48
CA SER A 65 17.26 9.50 -4.45
C SER A 65 18.22 9.72 -3.28
N TYR A 66 18.04 9.00 -2.18
CA TYR A 66 18.84 9.08 -0.95
C TYR A 66 19.38 7.69 -0.56
N PRO A 67 20.51 7.26 -1.17
CA PRO A 67 21.08 5.93 -0.96
C PRO A 67 21.58 5.67 0.47
N GLU A 68 21.75 6.71 1.27
CA GLU A 68 22.14 6.64 2.69
C GLU A 68 21.01 6.14 3.61
N LEU A 69 19.77 6.10 3.13
CA LEU A 69 18.64 5.57 3.89
C LEU A 69 18.76 4.06 4.07
N ASP A 70 18.38 3.59 5.26
CA ASP A 70 18.14 2.17 5.50
C ASP A 70 16.86 1.74 4.77
N ARG A 71 17.00 1.45 3.46
CA ARG A 71 15.88 1.07 2.58
C ARG A 71 15.06 -0.08 3.16
N PRO A 72 15.64 -1.21 3.62
CA PRO A 72 14.86 -2.29 4.21
C PRO A 72 14.05 -1.83 5.42
N LEU A 73 14.63 -1.06 6.34
CA LEU A 73 13.90 -0.57 7.51
C LEU A 73 12.78 0.39 7.11
N LEU A 74 13.04 1.37 6.25
CA LEU A 74 12.03 2.35 5.85
C LEU A 74 10.86 1.68 5.13
N VAL A 75 11.12 0.74 4.21
CA VAL A 75 10.07 0.00 3.51
C VAL A 75 9.29 -0.90 4.48
N ALA A 76 9.97 -1.59 5.41
CA ALA A 76 9.29 -2.37 6.43
C ALA A 76 8.40 -1.47 7.32
N GLY A 77 8.92 -0.32 7.74
CA GLY A 77 8.18 0.70 8.48
C GLY A 77 6.95 1.19 7.74
N ALA A 78 7.10 1.54 6.46
CA ALA A 78 5.98 1.93 5.60
C ALA A 78 4.91 0.84 5.51
N LEU A 79 5.29 -0.43 5.45
CA LEU A 79 4.32 -1.53 5.39
C LEU A 79 3.59 -1.75 6.72
N VAL A 80 4.20 -1.42 7.86
CA VAL A 80 3.61 -1.71 9.18
C VAL A 80 3.07 -0.48 9.93
N HIS A 81 3.31 0.74 9.44
CA HIS A 81 3.03 1.97 10.21
C HIS A 81 1.59 2.07 10.72
N ASP A 82 0.64 1.59 9.91
CA ASP A 82 -0.79 1.72 10.13
C ASP A 82 -1.52 0.39 10.40
N ILE A 83 -0.81 -0.72 10.62
CA ILE A 83 -1.43 -2.05 10.77
C ILE A 83 -2.39 -2.12 11.96
N GLY A 84 -2.23 -1.25 12.96
CA GLY A 84 -3.13 -1.17 14.11
C GLY A 84 -4.55 -0.74 13.73
N LYS A 85 -4.78 -0.16 12.55
CA LYS A 85 -6.11 0.22 12.06
C LYS A 85 -7.06 -0.97 11.89
N THR A 86 -6.51 -2.17 11.69
CA THR A 86 -7.31 -3.41 11.66
C THR A 86 -7.97 -3.73 13.00
N ARG A 87 -7.41 -3.22 14.10
CA ARG A 87 -7.97 -3.36 15.46
C ARG A 87 -8.62 -2.07 15.96
N GLU A 88 -8.26 -0.93 15.39
CA GLU A 88 -8.83 0.38 15.76
C GLU A 88 -10.28 0.53 15.32
N PHE A 89 -10.62 0.01 14.14
CA PHE A 89 -11.95 0.13 13.56
C PHE A 89 -12.75 -1.18 13.67
N SER A 90 -14.04 -1.05 13.93
CA SER A 90 -15.05 -2.09 13.70
C SER A 90 -15.71 -1.81 12.35
N PHE A 91 -15.46 -2.68 11.37
CA PHE A 91 -15.86 -2.45 9.97
C PHE A 91 -16.65 -3.60 9.34
N ASP A 92 -17.12 -4.55 10.14
CA ASP A 92 -17.97 -5.66 9.68
C ASP A 92 -19.32 -5.19 9.14
N VAL A 93 -19.85 -4.09 9.70
CA VAL A 93 -21.15 -3.51 9.33
C VAL A 93 -21.04 -1.98 9.25
N PRO A 94 -21.51 -1.34 8.17
CA PRO A 94 -21.61 0.11 8.09
C PRO A 94 -22.66 0.69 9.06
N PRO A 95 -22.45 1.89 9.65
CA PRO A 95 -21.28 2.75 9.48
C PRO A 95 -20.07 2.20 10.25
N PHE A 96 -18.86 2.42 9.72
CA PHE A 96 -17.63 2.04 10.41
C PHE A 96 -17.49 2.82 11.72
N GLU A 97 -17.23 2.11 12.80
CA GLU A 97 -17.06 2.66 14.12
C GLU A 97 -15.67 2.36 14.66
N TYR A 98 -15.29 3.03 15.75
CA TYR A 98 -14.11 2.62 16.50
C TYR A 98 -14.46 1.43 17.39
N SER A 99 -13.56 0.46 17.49
CA SER A 99 -13.62 -0.57 18.52
C SER A 99 -13.31 0.03 19.90
N ASP A 100 -13.66 -0.68 20.98
CA ASP A 100 -13.30 -0.22 22.33
C ASP A 100 -11.79 -0.07 22.49
N GLN A 101 -11.01 -1.02 21.96
CA GLN A 101 -9.55 -0.93 21.96
C GLN A 101 -9.05 0.26 21.13
N GLY A 102 -9.65 0.50 19.96
CA GLY A 102 -9.31 1.65 19.12
C GLY A 102 -9.55 2.98 19.82
N ARG A 103 -10.67 3.13 20.53
CA ARG A 103 -10.97 4.34 21.31
C ARG A 103 -10.04 4.55 22.50
N LEU A 104 -9.61 3.46 23.15
CA LEU A 104 -8.78 3.53 24.35
C LEU A 104 -7.28 3.68 24.05
N MET A 105 -6.80 3.01 22.99
CA MET A 105 -5.37 2.84 22.73
C MET A 105 -4.89 3.53 21.45
N GLY A 106 -5.73 3.56 20.41
CA GLY A 106 -5.38 4.04 19.07
C GLY A 106 -4.47 3.09 18.28
N HIS A 107 -4.49 3.21 16.95
CA HIS A 107 -3.77 2.31 16.04
C HIS A 107 -2.25 2.32 16.23
N LEU A 108 -1.63 3.42 16.69
CA LEU A 108 -0.18 3.48 16.87
C LEU A 108 0.30 2.49 17.94
N VAL A 109 -0.37 2.47 19.09
CA VAL A 109 -0.03 1.56 20.19
C VAL A 109 -0.39 0.13 19.80
N LEU A 110 -1.57 -0.08 19.21
CA LEU A 110 -2.00 -1.39 18.72
C LEU A 110 -1.03 -1.95 17.66
N GLY A 111 -0.52 -1.11 16.75
CA GLY A 111 0.47 -1.49 15.74
C GLY A 111 1.79 -1.93 16.36
N VAL A 112 2.26 -1.23 17.40
CA VAL A 112 3.44 -1.64 18.17
C VAL A 112 3.21 -2.98 18.88
N GLU A 113 2.05 -3.20 19.49
CA GLU A 113 1.72 -4.49 20.12
C GLU A 113 1.72 -5.63 19.10
N MET A 114 1.16 -5.40 17.91
CA MET A 114 1.15 -6.37 16.81
C MET A 114 2.55 -6.71 16.33
N VAL A 115 3.40 -5.72 16.10
CA VAL A 115 4.81 -5.93 15.74
C VAL A 115 5.56 -6.66 16.85
N GLN A 116 5.36 -6.28 18.11
CA GLN A 116 6.01 -6.92 19.25
C GLN A 116 5.62 -8.40 19.38
N ALA A 117 4.34 -8.73 19.20
CA ALA A 117 3.87 -10.11 19.23
C ALA A 117 4.45 -10.94 18.07
N ALA A 118 4.54 -10.35 16.87
CA ALA A 118 5.14 -11.02 15.72
C ALA A 118 6.65 -11.24 15.90
N VAL A 119 7.38 -10.24 16.41
CA VAL A 119 8.81 -10.34 16.74
C VAL A 119 9.08 -11.43 17.78
N ALA A 120 8.24 -11.54 18.82
CA ALA A 120 8.38 -12.57 19.85
C ALA A 120 8.27 -14.01 19.30
N GLY A 121 7.65 -14.19 18.13
CA GLY A 121 7.56 -15.46 17.44
C GLY A 121 8.72 -15.76 16.47
N LEU A 122 9.74 -14.90 16.41
CA LEU A 122 10.91 -15.06 15.54
C LEU A 122 12.17 -15.27 16.38
N ALA A 123 12.93 -16.32 16.05
CA ALA A 123 14.22 -16.57 16.68
C ALA A 123 15.23 -15.46 16.34
N ASP A 124 16.00 -15.05 17.34
CA ASP A 124 17.14 -14.14 17.21
C ASP A 124 16.85 -12.81 16.48
N PHE A 125 15.63 -12.27 16.61
CA PHE A 125 15.31 -10.97 16.04
C PHE A 125 16.07 -9.85 16.79
N PRO A 126 16.87 -9.00 16.10
CA PRO A 126 17.67 -7.98 16.76
C PRO A 126 16.80 -6.97 17.50
N ARG A 127 17.11 -6.75 18.79
CA ARG A 127 16.32 -5.85 19.66
C ARG A 127 16.33 -4.41 19.16
N ASP A 128 17.49 -3.93 18.73
CA ASP A 128 17.67 -2.57 18.19
C ASP A 128 16.84 -2.37 16.92
N LEU A 129 16.77 -3.37 16.05
CA LEU A 129 15.96 -3.33 14.83
C LEU A 129 14.46 -3.26 15.16
N ALA A 130 14.01 -4.03 16.17
CA ALA A 130 12.63 -3.99 16.64
C ALA A 130 12.29 -2.61 17.23
N ASP A 131 13.20 -2.03 18.01
CA ASP A 131 13.01 -0.71 18.61
C ASP A 131 12.94 0.39 17.54
N ARG A 132 13.81 0.36 16.51
CA ARG A 132 13.74 1.28 15.37
C ARG A 132 12.43 1.15 14.58
N LEU A 133 11.95 -0.07 14.34
CA LEU A 133 10.69 -0.29 13.63
C LEU A 133 9.48 0.22 14.42
N LYS A 134 9.43 -0.02 15.74
CA LYS A 134 8.38 0.54 16.61
C LYS A 134 8.44 2.06 16.67
N HIS A 135 9.65 2.64 16.66
CA HIS A 135 9.82 4.09 16.59
C HIS A 135 9.21 4.67 15.32
N LEU A 136 9.39 4.00 14.17
CA LEU A 136 8.72 4.40 12.92
C LEU A 136 7.19 4.44 13.08
N ILE A 137 6.59 3.41 13.68
CA ILE A 137 5.15 3.38 13.97
C ILE A 137 4.77 4.54 14.91
N LEU A 138 5.44 4.70 16.05
CA LEU A 138 5.07 5.68 17.07
C LEU A 138 5.31 7.15 16.67
N SER A 139 6.07 7.39 15.60
CA SER A 139 6.47 8.75 15.21
C SER A 139 5.98 9.20 13.85
N HIS A 140 5.33 8.35 13.06
CA HIS A 140 4.98 8.69 11.68
C HIS A 140 3.99 9.86 11.55
N HIS A 141 3.10 10.10 12.52
CA HIS A 141 2.25 11.30 12.52
C HIS A 141 3.05 12.61 12.70
N GLY A 142 4.32 12.53 13.09
CA GLY A 142 5.26 13.65 12.99
C GLY A 142 5.13 14.75 14.04
N ARG A 143 3.96 14.91 14.66
CA ARG A 143 3.65 15.94 15.65
C ARG A 143 2.73 15.41 16.75
N HIS A 144 2.92 15.90 17.97
CA HIS A 144 2.03 15.57 19.08
C HIS A 144 0.58 16.06 18.84
N GLU A 145 0.41 17.19 18.15
CA GLU A 145 -0.91 17.72 17.76
C GLU A 145 -1.68 16.77 16.83
N PHE A 146 -0.96 15.92 16.10
CA PHE A 146 -1.52 14.89 15.22
C PHE A 146 -1.64 13.52 15.91
N GLY A 147 -1.49 13.48 17.24
CA GLY A 147 -1.66 12.27 18.04
C GLY A 147 -0.41 11.38 18.14
N SER A 148 0.75 11.84 17.64
CA SER A 148 2.00 11.08 17.70
C SER A 148 2.55 10.98 19.13
N PRO A 149 2.73 9.77 19.71
CA PRO A 149 3.36 9.59 21.03
C PRO A 149 4.82 10.01 21.05
N ALA A 150 5.53 9.80 19.94
CA ALA A 150 6.93 10.20 19.75
C ALA A 150 7.06 11.10 18.51
N LEU A 151 8.14 11.88 18.44
CA LEU A 151 8.51 12.63 17.24
C LEU A 151 9.52 11.83 16.40
N PRO A 152 9.63 12.09 15.09
CA PRO A 152 10.68 11.49 14.27
C PRO A 152 12.08 11.78 14.83
N MET A 153 12.91 10.75 15.00
CA MET A 153 14.25 10.85 15.59
C MET A 153 15.34 10.19 14.73
N THR A 154 14.95 9.55 13.63
CA THR A 154 15.87 8.95 12.65
C THR A 154 15.54 9.46 11.27
N THR A 155 16.49 9.40 10.33
CA THR A 155 16.26 9.80 8.94
C THR A 155 15.09 9.04 8.33
N GLU A 156 14.97 7.74 8.59
CA GLU A 156 13.84 6.92 8.13
C GLU A 156 12.51 7.39 8.72
N ALA A 157 12.49 7.79 10.00
CA ALA A 157 11.27 8.30 10.64
C ALA A 157 10.81 9.62 10.03
N PHE A 158 11.75 10.53 9.73
CA PHE A 158 11.43 11.78 9.04
C PHE A 158 10.87 11.52 7.65
N VAL A 159 11.51 10.62 6.90
CA VAL A 159 11.04 10.26 5.56
C VAL A 159 9.65 9.62 5.63
N LEU A 160 9.44 8.64 6.52
CA LEU A 160 8.15 7.94 6.65
C LEU A 160 7.00 8.92 6.92
N ASN A 161 7.16 9.82 7.89
CA ASN A 161 6.19 10.87 8.17
C ASN A 161 5.86 11.70 6.92
N LEU A 162 6.89 12.18 6.21
CA LEU A 162 6.69 13.03 5.04
C LEU A 162 6.02 12.28 3.88
N VAL A 163 6.35 11.01 3.64
CA VAL A 163 5.73 10.24 2.56
C VAL A 163 4.30 9.81 2.89
N ASP A 164 4.01 9.53 4.16
CA ASP A 164 2.67 9.24 4.66
C ASP A 164 1.74 10.46 4.51
N ASP A 165 2.17 11.61 5.04
CA ASP A 165 1.44 12.88 4.93
C ASP A 165 1.25 13.32 3.46
N LEU A 166 2.25 13.08 2.60
CA LEU A 166 2.15 13.34 1.17
C LEU A 166 1.04 12.51 0.52
N ASP A 167 1.02 11.19 0.76
CA ASP A 167 0.01 10.31 0.18
C ASP A 167 -1.41 10.71 0.63
N ALA A 168 -1.58 10.93 1.95
CA ALA A 168 -2.84 11.39 2.51
C ALA A 168 -3.32 12.70 1.86
N LYS A 169 -2.43 13.70 1.73
CA LYS A 169 -2.77 15.00 1.12
C LYS A 169 -3.09 14.89 -0.37
N ILE A 170 -2.35 14.08 -1.13
CA ILE A 170 -2.63 13.87 -2.55
C ILE A 170 -3.96 13.14 -2.73
N ASN A 171 -4.26 12.11 -1.93
CA ASN A 171 -5.56 11.45 -1.95
C ASN A 171 -6.70 12.44 -1.64
N TYR A 172 -6.49 13.38 -0.72
CA TYR A 172 -7.46 14.45 -0.44
C TYR A 172 -7.77 15.30 -1.65
N LEU A 173 -6.70 15.82 -2.26
CA LEU A 173 -6.78 16.77 -3.36
C LEU A 173 -7.42 16.09 -4.58
N ASN A 174 -7.12 14.82 -4.80
CA ASN A 174 -7.77 14.01 -5.82
C ASN A 174 -9.28 13.88 -5.57
N ARG A 175 -9.71 13.55 -4.34
CA ARG A 175 -11.13 13.48 -4.00
C ARG A 175 -11.85 14.82 -4.18
N LEU A 176 -11.21 15.93 -3.80
CA LEU A 176 -11.77 17.27 -4.05
C LEU A 176 -11.86 17.60 -5.53
N ALA A 177 -10.85 17.23 -6.32
CA ALA A 177 -10.87 17.39 -7.78
C ALA A 177 -11.97 16.54 -8.44
N ASP A 178 -12.26 15.35 -7.92
CA ASP A 178 -13.32 14.48 -8.43
C ASP A 178 -14.73 14.97 -8.05
N GLN A 179 -14.84 15.74 -6.96
CA GLN A 179 -16.09 16.37 -6.52
C GLN A 179 -16.32 17.77 -7.11
N ALA A 180 -15.35 18.27 -7.89
CA ALA A 180 -15.44 19.57 -8.53
C ALA A 180 -16.62 19.63 -9.51
N LYS A 181 -17.31 20.78 -9.55
CA LYS A 181 -18.55 20.93 -10.34
C LYS A 181 -18.28 20.98 -11.83
N GLU A 182 -17.15 21.59 -12.20
CA GLU A 182 -16.77 21.81 -13.60
C GLU A 182 -15.35 21.27 -13.89
N PRO A 183 -15.01 20.96 -15.14
CA PRO A 183 -13.62 20.69 -15.51
C PRO A 183 -12.74 21.94 -15.37
N GLY A 184 -11.47 21.77 -15.00
CA GLY A 184 -10.50 22.87 -14.89
C GLY A 184 -10.37 23.44 -13.47
N TYR A 185 -9.51 24.45 -13.31
CA TYR A 185 -9.19 24.99 -11.99
C TYR A 185 -10.34 25.81 -11.40
N GLN A 186 -10.73 25.48 -10.17
CA GLN A 186 -11.75 26.20 -9.40
C GLN A 186 -11.44 26.15 -7.91
N TRP A 187 -12.05 27.06 -7.16
CA TRP A 187 -11.94 27.09 -5.71
C TRP A 187 -12.83 26.03 -5.07
N SER A 188 -12.29 25.27 -4.12
CA SER A 188 -13.07 24.44 -3.21
C SER A 188 -13.81 25.30 -2.18
N GLU A 189 -14.72 24.70 -1.42
CA GLU A 189 -15.13 25.27 -0.12
C GLU A 189 -13.93 25.29 0.85
N TYR A 190 -14.08 25.95 2.00
CA TYR A 190 -13.01 25.99 3.01
C TYR A 190 -12.73 24.59 3.55
N GLN A 191 -11.48 24.15 3.44
CA GLN A 191 -11.07 22.82 3.87
C GLN A 191 -10.49 22.90 5.28
N LYS A 192 -11.26 22.50 6.29
CA LYS A 192 -10.85 22.61 7.70
C LYS A 192 -9.52 21.90 7.99
N THR A 193 -9.31 20.72 7.42
CA THR A 193 -8.10 19.90 7.60
C THR A 193 -6.85 20.49 6.96
N MET A 194 -7.03 21.39 5.99
CA MET A 194 -5.94 22.11 5.30
C MET A 194 -5.86 23.59 5.70
N GLU A 195 -6.82 24.06 6.49
CA GLU A 195 -6.98 25.43 6.98
C GLU A 195 -6.96 26.49 5.87
N ARG A 196 -7.48 26.15 4.68
CA ARG A 196 -7.50 27.06 3.52
C ARG A 196 -8.55 26.66 2.48
N PHE A 197 -8.86 27.59 1.59
CA PHE A 197 -9.46 27.26 0.30
C PHE A 197 -8.39 26.69 -0.63
N LEU A 198 -8.76 25.68 -1.43
CA LEU A 198 -7.83 25.02 -2.36
C LEU A 198 -8.25 25.31 -3.79
N PHE A 199 -7.28 25.65 -4.63
CA PHE A 199 -7.50 25.83 -6.06
C PHE A 199 -7.23 24.51 -6.78
N VAL A 200 -8.27 23.70 -6.94
CA VAL A 200 -8.19 22.33 -7.44
C VAL A 200 -8.60 22.25 -8.90
N ARG A 201 -7.98 21.35 -9.66
CA ARG A 201 -8.32 21.11 -11.07
C ARG A 201 -9.36 20.01 -11.17
N GLY A 202 -10.61 20.39 -11.39
CA GLY A 202 -11.72 19.46 -11.63
C GLY A 202 -11.47 18.59 -12.87
N ARG A 203 -11.84 17.31 -12.78
CA ARG A 203 -11.72 16.34 -13.86
C ARG A 203 -13.05 16.23 -14.60
N ALA A 204 -13.01 16.11 -15.93
CA ALA A 204 -14.21 15.78 -16.69
C ALA A 204 -14.68 14.36 -16.31
N ALA A 205 -16.00 14.16 -16.17
CA ALA A 205 -16.58 12.86 -15.90
C ALA A 205 -16.07 11.84 -16.95
N GLY A 206 -15.32 10.83 -16.49
CA GLY A 206 -14.75 9.77 -17.35
C GLY A 206 -13.25 9.84 -17.64
N ALA A 207 -12.50 10.82 -17.13
CA ALA A 207 -11.07 11.00 -17.48
C ALA A 207 -10.07 10.03 -16.81
N LEU A 208 -10.50 9.25 -15.81
CA LEU A 208 -9.66 8.26 -15.11
C LEU A 208 -10.48 7.01 -14.74
N ALA A 209 -11.08 6.34 -15.73
CA ALA A 209 -11.17 4.89 -15.58
C ALA A 209 -9.72 4.37 -15.73
N PRO A 210 -9.19 3.53 -14.82
CA PRO A 210 -7.95 2.83 -15.13
C PRO A 210 -8.17 2.12 -16.48
N GLU A 211 -7.23 2.26 -17.41
CA GLU A 211 -7.30 1.47 -18.65
C GLU A 211 -7.51 0.01 -18.24
N PRO A 212 -8.50 -0.70 -18.83
CA PRO A 212 -8.61 -2.13 -18.62
C PRO A 212 -7.25 -2.74 -18.90
N LEU A 213 -6.78 -3.61 -18.01
CA LEU A 213 -5.60 -4.43 -18.28
C LEU A 213 -5.71 -4.97 -19.71
N PRO A 214 -4.65 -4.89 -20.53
CA PRO A 214 -4.70 -5.45 -21.87
C PRO A 214 -5.18 -6.89 -21.75
N GLN A 215 -6.34 -7.18 -22.35
CA GLN A 215 -6.88 -8.53 -22.43
C GLN A 215 -5.76 -9.41 -22.99
N PRO A 216 -5.50 -10.60 -22.41
CA PRO A 216 -4.52 -11.50 -22.98
C PRO A 216 -4.89 -11.70 -24.45
N HIS A 217 -3.96 -11.29 -25.32
CA HIS A 217 -4.10 -11.41 -26.77
C HIS A 217 -4.60 -12.82 -27.07
N GLU A 218 -5.78 -12.95 -27.68
CA GLU A 218 -6.26 -14.23 -28.18
C GLU A 218 -5.11 -14.86 -28.98
N ALA A 219 -4.73 -16.07 -28.59
CA ALA A 219 -3.75 -16.83 -29.33
C ALA A 219 -4.21 -16.85 -30.80
N PRO A 220 -3.33 -16.58 -31.78
CA PRO A 220 -3.72 -16.64 -33.17
C PRO A 220 -4.33 -18.01 -33.47
N PRO A 221 -5.38 -18.09 -34.29
CA PRO A 221 -6.08 -19.34 -34.55
C PRO A 221 -5.09 -20.38 -35.06
N ALA A 222 -5.18 -21.59 -34.50
CA ALA A 222 -4.33 -22.71 -34.89
C ALA A 222 -4.32 -22.88 -36.42
N PRO A 223 -3.17 -23.17 -37.03
CA PRO A 223 -3.09 -23.37 -38.47
C PRO A 223 -4.04 -24.50 -38.87
N LYS A 224 -4.88 -24.23 -39.88
CA LYS A 224 -5.78 -25.23 -40.45
C LYS A 224 -4.95 -26.42 -40.91
N GLU A 225 -5.20 -27.59 -40.34
CA GLU A 225 -4.63 -28.85 -40.81
C GLU A 225 -5.02 -29.05 -42.28
N THR A 226 -4.03 -28.94 -43.16
CA THR A 226 -4.15 -29.42 -44.54
C THR A 226 -4.21 -30.94 -44.53
N PRO A 227 -5.17 -31.57 -45.21
CA PRO A 227 -5.26 -33.03 -45.23
C PRO A 227 -4.01 -33.65 -45.86
N GLU A 228 -3.42 -34.61 -45.14
CA GLU A 228 -2.25 -35.38 -45.56
C GLU A 228 -2.43 -36.00 -46.95
N ALA A 229 -1.46 -35.74 -47.82
CA ALA A 229 -1.35 -36.38 -49.12
C ALA A 229 -0.88 -37.83 -48.95
N VAL A 230 -1.70 -38.76 -49.45
CA VAL A 230 -1.42 -40.19 -49.55
C VAL A 230 -0.10 -40.43 -50.32
N PRO A 231 0.87 -41.20 -49.80
CA PRO A 231 2.10 -41.47 -50.52
C PRO A 231 1.86 -42.44 -51.69
N LYS A 232 2.16 -41.99 -52.92
CA LYS A 232 2.27 -42.86 -54.10
C LYS A 232 3.65 -43.52 -54.11
N GLY A 233 3.66 -44.84 -54.19
CA GLY A 233 4.85 -45.69 -54.27
C GLY A 233 5.71 -45.45 -55.53
N PRO A 234 6.90 -46.08 -55.59
CA PRO A 234 8.01 -45.63 -56.41
C PRO A 234 7.80 -45.93 -57.89
N LYS A 235 8.18 -44.98 -58.76
CA LYS A 235 8.41 -45.26 -60.18
C LYS A 235 9.91 -45.33 -60.45
N GLN A 236 10.29 -46.41 -61.12
CA GLN A 236 11.63 -46.78 -61.52
C GLN A 236 12.32 -45.77 -62.45
N ALA A 237 13.64 -45.80 -62.34
CA ALA A 237 14.72 -45.31 -63.21
C ALA A 237 14.39 -45.01 -64.69
N ALA A 238 15.07 -44.00 -65.26
CA ALA A 238 16.17 -44.21 -66.22
C ALA A 238 16.73 -42.89 -66.82
N LEU A 239 18.07 -42.82 -66.90
CA LEU A 239 18.88 -42.35 -68.03
C LEU A 239 18.82 -40.85 -68.44
N TRP A 240 19.76 -40.02 -67.97
CA TRP A 240 21.08 -39.68 -68.55
C TRP A 240 21.67 -38.48 -67.79
#